data_AF-A0A7K2ZSN7-F1
#
_entry.id   AF-A0A7K2ZSN7-F1
#
_cell.length_a   1.000
_cell.length_b   1.000
_cell.length_c   1.000
_cell.angle_alpha   90.00
_cell.angle_beta   90.00
_cell.angle_gamma   90.00
#
_symmetry.space_group_name_H-M   'P 1'
#
loop_
_entity.id
_entity.type
_entity.pdbx_description
1 polymer ?
#
loop_
_entity_poly.entity_id
_entity_poly.type
_entity_poly.pdbx_seq_one_letter_code
_entity_poly.pdbx_strand_id
1 'polypeptide(L)' 'MTTADVDSERPNGRSGHGPADGFEVFRDDWGIPHLKAGGALALARAQGHNAALDRAWQLETERHRVLGTTAAYLGAEA' A
#
# COMPACT_ATOMS: atom_id res chain seq x y z
N MET A 1 33.68 -13.93 6.25
CA MET A 1 32.65 -14.84 6.79
C MET A 1 32.21 -14.30 8.15
N THR A 2 31.13 -13.51 8.15
CA THR A 2 30.27 -13.24 9.33
C THR A 2 28.92 -12.87 8.74
N THR A 3 28.05 -13.88 8.60
CA THR A 3 26.62 -13.72 8.38
C THR A 3 26.04 -13.16 9.68
N ALA A 4 25.81 -11.85 9.73
CA ALA A 4 25.08 -11.26 10.83
C ALA A 4 23.60 -11.65 10.70
N ASP A 5 23.10 -12.24 11.77
CA ASP A 5 21.75 -12.74 12.02
C ASP A 5 20.62 -11.91 11.38
N VAL A 6 19.95 -12.50 10.38
CA VAL A 6 18.72 -11.96 9.76
C VAL A 6 17.45 -12.54 10.42
N ASP A 7 17.59 -13.30 11.51
CA ASP A 7 16.49 -13.95 12.23
C ASP A 7 16.16 -13.27 13.56
N SER A 8 16.09 -11.94 13.58
CA SER A 8 15.36 -11.27 14.67
C SER A 8 13.87 -11.47 14.44
N GLU A 9 13.28 -12.39 15.20
CA GLU A 9 11.85 -12.63 15.38
C GLU A 9 11.01 -11.36 15.10
N ARG A 10 10.32 -11.33 13.96
CA ARG A 10 9.60 -10.13 13.49
C ARG A 10 8.15 -10.17 14.01
N PRO A 11 7.70 -9.15 14.76
CA PRO A 11 6.38 -9.16 15.39
C PRO A 11 5.26 -9.10 14.33
N ASN A 12 4.21 -9.88 14.57
CA ASN A 12 3.03 -10.10 13.74
C ASN A 12 2.51 -8.83 13.04
N GLY A 13 2.78 -8.71 11.73
CA GLY A 13 2.06 -7.80 10.85
C GLY A 13 0.58 -8.17 10.83
N ARG A 14 -0.30 -7.18 10.99
CA ARG A 14 -1.75 -7.39 10.97
C ARG A 14 -2.16 -7.95 9.62
N SER A 15 -2.52 -9.23 9.57
CA SER A 15 -3.06 -9.91 8.41
C SER A 15 -4.47 -9.39 8.11
N GLY A 16 -4.64 -8.74 6.96
CA GLY A 16 -5.95 -8.35 6.44
C GLY A 16 -6.77 -9.57 6.00
N HIS A 17 -8.08 -9.54 6.28
CA HIS A 17 -9.09 -10.61 6.22
C HIS A 17 -9.17 -11.46 4.91
N GLY A 18 -9.23 -12.80 5.01
CA GLY A 18 -9.08 -13.84 3.94
C GLY A 18 -10.37 -14.39 3.28
N PRO A 19 -10.45 -15.65 2.76
CA PRO A 19 -9.45 -16.73 2.63
C PRO A 19 -8.98 -16.97 1.16
N ALA A 20 -7.81 -17.61 1.01
CA ALA A 20 -7.08 -17.98 -0.23
C ALA A 20 -6.19 -16.93 -0.92
N ASP A 21 -6.41 -15.63 -0.74
CA ASP A 21 -5.64 -14.56 -1.42
C ASP A 21 -5.09 -13.49 -0.44
N GLY A 22 -4.77 -13.91 0.79
CA GLY A 22 -4.21 -13.03 1.82
C GLY A 22 -2.84 -12.46 1.43
N PHE A 23 -2.54 -11.25 1.92
CA PHE A 23 -1.22 -10.63 1.79
C PHE A 23 -0.71 -10.17 3.16
N GLU A 24 0.61 -10.15 3.30
CA GLU A 24 1.33 -9.66 4.46
C GLU A 24 1.91 -8.29 4.14
N VAL A 25 1.88 -7.39 5.14
CA VAL A 25 2.49 -6.08 5.07
C VAL A 25 3.41 -5.91 6.28
N PHE A 26 4.68 -5.67 5.99
CA PHE A 26 5.65 -5.19 6.96
C PHE A 26 6.01 -3.75 6.62
N ARG A 27 6.06 -2.86 7.60
CA ARG A 27 6.60 -1.51 7.42
C ARG A 27 7.92 -1.42 8.14
N ASP A 28 8.93 -0.91 7.45
CA ASP A 28 10.22 -0.62 8.07
C ASP A 28 10.17 0.65 8.92
N ASP A 29 11.32 1.00 9.51
CA ASP A 29 11.45 2.17 10.39
C ASP A 29 11.17 3.51 9.69
N TRP A 30 11.19 3.52 8.36
CA TRP A 30 10.84 4.69 7.53
C TRP A 30 9.39 4.65 7.05
N GLY A 31 8.63 3.64 7.45
CA GLY A 31 7.24 3.42 7.07
C GLY A 31 7.05 2.86 5.67
N ILE A 32 8.12 2.44 4.96
CA ILE A 32 8.02 1.91 3.61
C ILE A 32 7.40 0.51 3.68
N PRO A 33 6.30 0.23 2.93
CA PRO A 33 5.64 -1.06 2.97
C PRO A 33 6.35 -2.11 2.12
N HIS A 34 6.77 -3.19 2.76
CA HIS A 34 7.25 -4.44 2.15
C HIS A 34 6.08 -5.42 2.07
N LEU A 35 5.75 -5.84 0.85
CA LEU A 35 4.53 -6.62 0.56
C LEU A 35 4.88 -8.04 0.15
N LYS A 36 4.16 -9.00 0.70
CA LYS A 36 4.29 -10.42 0.34
C LYS A 36 2.93 -11.04 0.14
N ALA A 37 2.78 -11.83 -0.93
CA ALA A 37 1.54 -12.51 -1.25
C ALA A 37 1.82 -13.80 -2.06
N GLY A 38 0.86 -14.72 -2.06
CA GLY A 38 0.98 -16.01 -2.77
C GLY A 38 0.86 -15.92 -4.31
N GLY A 39 0.51 -14.75 -4.86
CA GLY A 39 0.35 -14.56 -6.29
C GLY A 39 0.20 -13.09 -6.70
N ALA A 40 0.29 -12.83 -8.00
CA ALA A 40 0.30 -11.47 -8.55
C ALA A 40 -0.98 -10.68 -8.22
N LEU A 41 -2.15 -11.34 -8.23
CA LEU A 41 -3.42 -10.67 -7.92
C LEU A 41 -3.49 -10.24 -6.45
N ALA A 42 -3.12 -11.12 -5.53
CA ALA A 42 -3.04 -10.79 -4.11
C ALA A 42 -1.99 -9.69 -3.85
N LEU A 43 -0.86 -9.70 -4.56
CA LEU A 43 0.16 -8.64 -4.46
C LEU A 43 -0.36 -7.29 -4.99
N ALA A 44 -1.07 -7.28 -6.12
CA ALA A 44 -1.67 -6.06 -6.66
C ALA A 44 -2.72 -5.46 -5.71
N ARG A 45 -3.52 -6.31 -5.05
CA ARG A 45 -4.44 -5.86 -3.98
C ARG A 45 -3.66 -5.27 -2.80
N ALA A 46 -2.57 -5.91 -2.37
CA ALA A 46 -1.70 -5.41 -1.30
C ALA A 46 -1.11 -4.03 -1.64
N GLN A 47 -0.67 -3.86 -2.89
CA GLN A 47 -0.13 -2.58 -3.40
C GLN A 47 -1.20 -1.50 -3.36
N GLY A 48 -2.39 -1.77 -3.93
CA GLY A 48 -3.50 -0.82 -3.95
C GLY A 48 -3.95 -0.42 -2.55
N HIS A 49 -4.04 -1.38 -1.62
CA HIS A 49 -4.40 -1.12 -0.23
C HIS A 49 -3.39 -0.17 0.46
N ASN A 50 -2.09 -0.43 0.33
CA ASN A 50 -1.07 0.43 0.94
C ASN A 50 -0.98 1.80 0.27
N ALA A 51 -1.11 1.87 -1.06
CA ALA A 51 -1.16 3.14 -1.78
C ALA A 51 -2.35 3.99 -1.33
N ALA A 52 -3.53 3.38 -1.13
CA ALA A 52 -4.70 4.09 -0.60
C ALA A 52 -4.46 4.62 0.81
N LEU A 53 -3.85 3.83 1.70
CA LEU A 53 -3.53 4.28 3.06
C LEU A 53 -2.51 5.43 3.08
N ASP A 54 -1.48 5.37 2.23
CA ASP A 54 -0.37 6.31 2.30
C ASP A 54 -0.59 7.57 1.46
N ARG A 55 -1.42 7.47 0.41
CA ARG A 55 -1.54 8.47 -0.66
C ARG A 55 -2.98 8.77 -1.07
N ALA A 56 -3.97 8.47 -0.21
CA ALA A 56 -5.40 8.67 -0.50
C ALA A 56 -5.70 9.99 -1.22
N TRP A 57 -5.21 11.10 -0.68
CA TRP A 57 -5.46 12.43 -1.24
C TRP A 57 -4.83 12.65 -2.62
N GLN A 58 -3.59 12.18 -2.81
CA GLN A 58 -2.91 12.29 -4.09
C GLN A 58 -3.64 11.46 -5.15
N LEU A 59 -4.04 10.23 -4.82
CA LEU A 59 -4.83 9.37 -5.69
C LEU A 59 -6.16 10.03 -6.08
N GLU A 60 -6.85 10.63 -5.13
CA GLU A 60 -8.13 11.29 -5.39
C GLU A 60 -7.98 12.53 -6.28
N THR A 61 -6.92 13.31 -6.05
CA THR A 61 -6.59 14.47 -6.90
C THR A 61 -6.31 14.03 -8.34
N GLU A 62 -5.49 12.98 -8.54
CA GLU A 62 -5.22 12.46 -9.88
C GLU A 62 -6.47 11.83 -10.52
N ARG A 63 -7.33 11.19 -9.73
CA ARG A 63 -8.63 10.69 -10.22
C ARG A 63 -9.46 11.84 -10.79
N HIS A 64 -9.56 12.97 -10.08
CA HIS A 64 -10.28 14.14 -10.57
C HIS A 64 -9.65 14.74 -11.84
N ARG A 65 -8.32 14.77 -11.93
CA ARG A 65 -7.60 15.23 -13.14
C ARG A 65 -7.89 14.36 -14.36
N VAL A 66 -7.77 13.04 -14.21
CA VAL A 66 -8.01 12.07 -15.30
C VAL A 66 -9.48 12.08 -15.75
N LEU A 67 -10.41 12.25 -14.81
CA LEU A 67 -11.84 12.32 -15.13
C LEU A 67 -12.30 13.71 -15.62
N GLY A 68 -11.42 14.72 -15.66
CA GLY A 68 -11.80 16.09 -16.04
C GLY A 68 -12.75 16.77 -15.07
N THR A 69 -12.72 16.40 -13.78
CA THR A 69 -13.64 16.89 -12.74
C THR A 69 -12.95 17.76 -11.69
N THR A 70 -11.71 18.16 -11.92
CA THR A 70 -10.92 18.97 -10.97
C THR A 70 -11.63 20.25 -10.53
N ALA A 71 -12.25 21.00 -11.45
CA ALA A 71 -12.91 22.27 -11.12
C ALA A 71 -14.12 22.10 -10.18
N ALA A 72 -14.82 20.96 -10.27
CA ALA A 72 -15.91 20.64 -9.36
C ALA A 72 -15.41 20.27 -7.95
N TYR A 73 -14.17 19.81 -7.82
CA TYR A 73 -13.56 19.36 -6.58
C TYR A 73 -12.74 20.45 -5.86
N LEU A 74 -11.94 21.21 -6.61
CA LEU A 74 -11.03 22.24 -6.07
C LEU A 74 -11.53 23.68 -6.28
N GLY A 75 -12.52 23.89 -7.15
CA GLY A 75 -12.98 25.21 -7.59
C GLY A 75 -12.44 25.60 -8.97
N ALA A 76 -13.07 26.61 -9.58
CA ALA A 76 -12.75 27.04 -10.94
C ALA A 76 -11.39 27.74 -11.09
N GLU A 77 -10.84 28.27 -10.00
CA GLU A 77 -9.58 29.01 -9.97
C GLU A 77 -8.36 28.14 -9.60
N ALA A 78 -8.57 26.82 -9.45
CA ALA A 78 -7.55 25.88 -8.99
C ALA A 78 -6.63 25.35 -10.09
#